data_AF-A0A7S3JQ75-F1
#
_entry.id   AF-A0A7S3JQ75-F1
#
_cell.length_a   1.000
_cell.length_b   1.000
_cell.length_c   1.000
_cell.angle_alpha   90.00
_cell.angle_beta   90.00
_cell.angle_gamma   90.00
#
_symmetry.space_group_name_H-M   'P 1'
#
loop_
_entity.id
_entity.type
_entity.pdbx_description
1 polymer ?
#
loop_
_entity_poly.entity_id
_entity_poly.type
_entity_poly.pdbx_seq_one_letter_code
_entity_poly.pdbx_strand_id
1 'polypeptide(L)'
;KYADDAVLERHHINQALSILKRPNCDLLASLNQQNQRYLTNIMIDMILNTDLKKHSDILRQLHALEPINVTSSKKLPISIFLSPQGLGPDPDKKQLNLLLATAIKFADLNHVTKPRALHLAWSERIRQEFFLVG
;
A
#
# COMPACT_ATOMS: atom_id res chain seq x y z
N LYS A 1 -17.48 -7.33 -17.93
CA LYS A 1 -17.34 -5.85 -17.83
C LYS A 1 -16.28 -5.56 -16.78
N TYR A 2 -15.04 -5.29 -17.19
CA TYR A 2 -14.05 -4.70 -16.29
C TYR A 2 -14.53 -3.27 -16.07
N ALA A 3 -14.97 -2.94 -14.86
CA ALA A 3 -15.19 -1.55 -14.49
C ALA A 3 -13.85 -0.81 -14.61
N ASP A 4 -13.86 0.41 -15.12
CA ASP A 4 -12.70 1.28 -15.42
C ASP A 4 -11.89 1.71 -14.18
N ASP A 5 -11.87 0.89 -13.12
CA ASP A 5 -11.14 1.13 -11.88
C ASP A 5 -9.85 0.33 -11.82
N ALA A 6 -8.77 1.05 -11.47
CA ALA A 6 -7.44 0.52 -11.18
C ALA A 6 -6.86 -0.33 -12.35
N VAL A 7 -6.90 0.20 -13.58
CA VAL A 7 -6.49 -0.52 -14.80
C VAL A 7 -5.03 -0.99 -14.72
N LEU A 8 -4.11 -0.09 -14.34
CA LEU A 8 -2.69 -0.41 -14.25
C LEU A 8 -2.40 -1.35 -13.08
N GLU A 9 -3.05 -1.16 -11.94
CA GLU A 9 -2.90 -2.01 -10.76
C GLU A 9 -3.37 -3.44 -11.04
N ARG A 10 -4.51 -3.59 -11.74
CA ARG A 10 -5.00 -4.90 -12.20
C ARG A 10 -4.04 -5.54 -13.20
N HIS A 11 -3.45 -4.74 -14.07
CA HIS A 11 -2.41 -5.21 -14.98
C HIS A 11 -1.17 -5.71 -14.20
N HIS A 12 -0.70 -4.98 -13.18
CA HIS A 12 0.40 -5.39 -12.32
C HIS A 12 0.09 -6.69 -11.57
N ILE A 13 -1.12 -6.86 -11.05
CA ILE A 13 -1.58 -8.11 -10.40
C ILE A 13 -1.50 -9.28 -11.37
N ASN A 14 -2.06 -9.12 -12.58
CA ASN A 14 -2.04 -10.18 -13.59
C ASN A 14 -0.61 -10.57 -13.97
N GLN A 15 0.29 -9.59 -14.12
CA GLN A 15 1.70 -9.85 -14.39
C GLN A 15 2.38 -10.60 -13.23
N ALA A 16 2.20 -10.15 -11.99
CA ALA A 16 2.79 -10.80 -10.81
C ALA A 16 2.33 -12.26 -10.68
N LEU A 17 1.03 -12.52 -10.81
CA LEU A 17 0.48 -13.88 -10.75
C LEU A 17 0.92 -14.75 -11.93
N SER A 18 1.11 -14.17 -13.11
CA SER A 18 1.67 -14.88 -14.28
C SER A 18 3.12 -15.29 -14.04
N ILE A 19 3.92 -14.42 -13.44
CA ILE A 19 5.32 -14.72 -13.08
C ILE A 19 5.38 -15.86 -12.05
N LEU A 20 4.55 -15.83 -11.01
CA LEU A 20 4.50 -16.89 -10.00
C LEU A 20 4.18 -18.28 -10.58
N LYS A 21 3.45 -18.34 -11.71
CA LYS A 21 3.12 -19.60 -12.40
C LYS A 21 4.24 -20.13 -13.30
N ARG A 22 5.31 -19.36 -13.52
CA ARG A 22 6.44 -19.81 -14.36
C ARG A 22 7.25 -20.89 -13.63
N PRO A 23 7.89 -21.81 -14.37
CA PRO A 23 8.79 -22.80 -13.77
C PRO A 23 9.87 -22.12 -12.92
N ASN A 24 10.08 -22.63 -11.70
CA ASN A 24 11.07 -22.11 -10.73
C ASN A 24 10.83 -20.67 -10.23
N CYS A 25 9.63 -20.10 -10.43
CA CYS A 25 9.29 -18.76 -9.96
C CYS A 25 8.21 -18.75 -8.86
N ASP A 26 7.70 -19.91 -8.45
CA ASP A 26 6.68 -20.00 -7.39
C ASP A 26 7.31 -19.81 -6.01
N LEU A 27 7.34 -18.57 -5.55
CA LEU A 27 7.81 -18.19 -4.22
C LEU A 27 6.90 -18.70 -3.08
N LEU A 28 5.68 -19.13 -3.40
CA LEU A 28 4.68 -19.58 -2.42
C LEU A 28 4.59 -21.12 -2.35
N ALA A 29 5.39 -21.85 -3.14
CA ALA A 29 5.33 -23.30 -3.26
C ALA A 29 5.56 -24.05 -1.93
N SER A 30 6.31 -23.46 -0.99
CA SER A 30 6.55 -24.04 0.34
C SER A 30 5.36 -23.93 1.30
N LEU A 31 4.34 -23.15 0.96
CA LEU A 31 3.18 -22.91 1.79
C LEU A 31 2.04 -23.87 1.45
N ASN A 32 1.19 -24.17 2.44
CA ASN A 32 -0.05 -24.89 2.18
C ASN A 32 -1.04 -24.06 1.34
N GLN A 33 -2.00 -24.73 0.71
CA GLN A 33 -2.95 -24.08 -0.20
C GLN A 33 -3.76 -22.95 0.45
N GLN A 34 -4.09 -23.07 1.74
CA GLN A 34 -4.81 -22.04 2.49
C GLN A 34 -3.98 -20.77 2.64
N ASN A 35 -2.71 -20.90 3.02
CA ASN A 35 -1.77 -19.79 3.19
C ASN A 35 -1.41 -19.14 1.86
N GLN A 36 -1.25 -19.93 0.79
CA GLN A 36 -1.05 -19.40 -0.56
C GLN A 36 -2.20 -18.48 -0.99
N ARG A 37 -3.45 -18.93 -0.81
CA ARG A 37 -4.66 -18.12 -1.10
C ARG A 37 -4.70 -16.87 -0.24
N TYR A 38 -4.41 -16.99 1.05
CA TYR A 38 -4.40 -15.87 1.98
C TYR A 38 -3.38 -14.79 1.58
N LEU A 39 -2.12 -15.17 1.34
CA LEU A 39 -1.08 -14.23 0.90
C LEU A 39 -1.37 -13.63 -0.47
N THR A 40 -1.92 -14.43 -1.39
CA THR A 40 -2.34 -13.94 -2.71
C THR A 40 -3.40 -12.85 -2.57
N ASN A 41 -4.39 -13.03 -1.69
CA ASN A 41 -5.41 -12.01 -1.44
C ASN A 41 -4.82 -10.73 -0.84
N ILE A 42 -3.91 -10.85 0.13
CA ILE A 42 -3.21 -9.69 0.70
C ILE A 42 -2.41 -8.95 -0.36
N MET A 43 -1.67 -9.67 -1.21
CA MET A 43 -0.88 -9.07 -2.29
C MET A 43 -1.77 -8.31 -3.27
N ILE A 44 -2.90 -8.91 -3.68
CA ILE A 44 -3.90 -8.27 -4.53
C ILE A 44 -4.42 -6.99 -3.88
N ASP A 45 -4.82 -7.06 -2.60
CA ASP A 45 -5.34 -5.90 -1.88
C ASP A 45 -4.28 -4.79 -1.75
N MET A 46 -3.03 -5.13 -1.45
CA MET A 46 -1.94 -4.16 -1.35
C MET A 46 -1.66 -3.46 -2.69
N ILE A 47 -1.61 -4.20 -3.80
CA ILE A 47 -1.40 -3.61 -5.13
C ILE A 47 -2.59 -2.73 -5.52
N LEU A 48 -3.83 -3.18 -5.28
CA LEU A 48 -5.01 -2.35 -5.54
C LEU A 48 -5.06 -1.08 -4.68
N ASN A 49 -4.37 -1.07 -3.54
CA ASN A 49 -4.26 0.09 -2.68
C ASN A 49 -3.12 1.03 -3.07
N THR A 50 -2.31 0.75 -4.11
CA THR A 50 -1.36 1.74 -4.66
C THR A 50 -2.06 2.78 -5.53
N ASP A 51 -3.23 2.48 -6.09
CA ASP A 51 -4.07 3.42 -6.86
C ASP A 51 -4.28 4.73 -6.06
N LEU A 52 -3.85 5.85 -6.64
CA LEU A 52 -3.93 7.17 -6.00
C LEU A 52 -5.37 7.64 -5.81
N LYS A 53 -6.35 7.13 -6.58
CA LYS A 53 -7.79 7.40 -6.35
C LYS A 53 -8.24 7.02 -4.94
N LYS A 54 -7.62 6.00 -4.33
CA LYS A 54 -7.95 5.51 -2.98
C LYS A 54 -7.25 6.27 -1.85
N HIS A 55 -6.31 7.16 -2.17
CA HIS A 55 -5.47 7.83 -1.16
C HIS A 55 -6.30 8.57 -0.11
N SER A 56 -7.27 9.39 -0.54
CA SER A 56 -8.11 10.18 0.35
C SER A 56 -9.00 9.32 1.26
N ASP A 57 -9.49 8.18 0.76
CA ASP A 57 -10.32 7.27 1.55
C ASP A 57 -9.51 6.50 2.59
N ILE A 58 -8.28 6.09 2.25
CA ILE A 58 -7.35 5.46 3.21
C ILE A 58 -6.99 6.45 4.33
N LEU A 59 -6.69 7.71 3.99
CA LEU A 59 -6.43 8.74 5.01
C LEU A 59 -7.65 8.95 5.91
N ARG A 60 -8.87 9.03 5.36
CA ARG A 60 -10.10 9.19 6.14
C ARG A 60 -10.28 8.04 7.14
N GLN A 61 -10.06 6.80 6.70
CA GLN A 61 -10.15 5.64 7.57
C GLN A 61 -9.07 5.64 8.65
N LEU A 62 -7.84 6.06 8.30
CA LEU A 62 -6.74 6.16 9.26
C LEU A 62 -7.03 7.20 10.35
N HIS A 63 -7.57 8.37 9.97
CA HIS A 63 -8.02 9.39 10.92
C HIS A 63 -9.15 8.90 11.84
N ALA A 64 -10.03 8.01 11.36
CA ALA A 64 -11.10 7.44 12.16
C ALA A 64 -10.61 6.41 13.20
N LEU A 65 -9.39 5.88 13.04
CA LEU A 65 -8.78 4.98 14.03
C LEU A 65 -8.14 5.73 15.22
N GLU A 66 -8.02 7.06 15.17
CA GLU A 66 -7.50 7.81 16.31
C GLU A 66 -8.51 7.88 17.46
N PRO A 67 -8.09 7.65 18.71
CA PRO A 67 -8.96 7.84 19.86
C PRO A 67 -9.36 9.33 19.98
N ILE A 68 -10.67 9.59 20.04
CA ILE A 68 -11.34 10.91 20.08
C ILE A 68 -10.82 11.83 21.22
N ASN A 69 -10.04 11.32 22.16
CA ASN A 69 -9.58 12.03 23.35
C ASN A 69 -8.26 12.81 23.19
N VAL A 70 -7.64 12.85 22.00
CA VAL A 70 -6.47 13.72 21.76
C VAL A 70 -6.94 15.08 21.23
N THR A 71 -7.36 15.92 22.16
CA THR A 71 -7.67 17.33 21.93
C THR A 71 -6.45 18.08 21.39
N SER A 72 -6.68 18.82 20.29
CA SER A 72 -5.98 20.07 19.98
C SER A 72 -4.47 19.98 19.76
N SER A 73 -4.04 19.38 18.64
CA SER A 73 -2.89 19.84 17.84
C SER A 73 -2.84 19.07 16.53
N LYS A 74 -2.48 19.73 15.43
CA LYS A 74 -2.25 19.16 14.08
C LYS A 74 -1.16 18.08 14.08
N LYS A 75 -1.41 16.92 14.70
CA LYS A 75 -0.51 15.78 14.71
C LYS A 75 -0.99 14.78 13.66
N LEU A 76 -0.05 14.34 12.84
CA LEU A 76 -0.26 13.38 11.76
C LEU A 76 -0.76 12.06 12.39
N PRO A 77 -1.69 11.33 11.75
CA PRO A 77 -2.30 10.09 12.26
C PRO A 77 -1.34 8.88 12.23
N ILE A 78 -0.11 9.09 12.72
CA ILE A 78 0.95 8.09 12.80
C ILE A 78 1.07 7.52 14.24
N SER A 79 0.23 7.99 15.18
CA SER A 79 0.30 7.59 16.59
C SER A 79 0.23 6.06 16.77
N ILE A 80 -0.54 5.36 15.93
CA ILE A 80 -0.65 3.89 15.92
C ILE A 80 0.61 3.18 15.40
N PHE A 81 1.42 3.83 14.55
CA PHE A 81 2.70 3.28 14.07
C PHE A 81 3.88 3.61 15.00
N LEU A 82 3.73 4.64 15.86
CA LEU A 82 4.76 5.09 16.79
C LEU A 82 4.54 4.62 18.22
N SER A 83 3.35 4.11 18.54
CA SER A 83 3.05 3.61 19.88
C SER A 83 3.75 2.26 20.10
N PRO A 84 4.38 2.04 21.26
CA PRO A 84 4.97 0.74 21.61
C PRO A 84 3.94 -0.40 21.65
N GLN A 85 2.66 -0.05 21.82
CA GLN A 85 1.53 -0.98 21.90
C GLN A 85 0.91 -1.24 20.51
N GLY A 86 1.24 -0.44 19.49
CA GLY A 86 0.70 -0.56 18.13
C GLY A 86 -0.83 -0.65 18.10
N LEU A 87 -1.34 -1.73 17.51
CA LEU A 87 -2.76 -2.08 17.44
C LEU A 87 -3.32 -2.77 18.70
N GLY A 88 -2.49 -3.07 19.69
CA GLY A 88 -2.83 -3.99 20.78
C GLY A 88 -2.62 -5.47 20.41
N PRO A 89 -2.94 -6.40 21.33
CA PRO A 89 -2.60 -7.82 21.20
C PRO A 89 -3.46 -8.62 20.21
N ASP A 90 -4.62 -8.10 19.81
CA ASP A 90 -5.51 -8.74 18.83
C ASP A 90 -6.14 -7.70 17.89
N PRO A 91 -5.40 -7.21 16.87
CA PRO A 91 -5.92 -6.27 15.90
C PRO A 91 -7.10 -6.86 15.11
N ASP A 92 -8.15 -6.08 14.93
CA ASP A 92 -9.17 -6.42 13.94
C ASP A 92 -8.50 -6.51 12.55
N LYS A 93 -8.87 -7.53 11.77
CA LYS A 93 -8.37 -7.75 10.40
C LYS A 93 -8.53 -6.49 9.54
N LYS A 94 -9.60 -5.72 9.75
CA LYS A 94 -9.81 -4.44 9.05
C LYS A 94 -8.73 -3.41 9.38
N GLN A 95 -8.35 -3.30 10.66
CA GLN A 95 -7.29 -2.39 11.09
C GLN A 95 -5.94 -2.83 10.53
N LEU A 96 -5.63 -4.12 10.56
CA LEU A 96 -4.41 -4.65 9.97
C LEU A 96 -4.33 -4.36 8.46
N ASN A 97 -5.42 -4.61 7.72
CA ASN A 97 -5.48 -4.33 6.29
C ASN A 97 -5.32 -2.84 5.98
N LEU A 98 -5.91 -1.95 6.79
CA LEU A 98 -5.76 -0.51 6.63
C LEU A 98 -4.32 -0.05 6.89
N LEU A 99 -3.64 -0.63 7.89
CA LEU A 99 -2.23 -0.32 8.13
C LEU A 99 -1.32 -0.82 7.02
N LEU A 100 -1.56 -2.03 6.49
CA LEU A 100 -0.84 -2.55 5.32
C LEU A 100 -1.05 -1.65 4.10
N ALA A 101 -2.28 -1.22 3.85
CA ALA A 101 -2.61 -0.27 2.78
C ALA A 101 -1.92 1.09 2.98
N THR A 102 -1.86 1.58 4.21
CA THR A 102 -1.17 2.84 4.54
C THR A 102 0.35 2.69 4.36
N ALA A 103 0.92 1.58 4.82
CA ALA A 103 2.35 1.30 4.74
C ALA A 103 2.83 1.21 3.28
N ILE A 104 2.09 0.49 2.42
CA ILE A 104 2.46 0.39 1.00
C ILE A 104 2.34 1.73 0.28
N LYS A 105 1.30 2.52 0.59
CA LYS A 105 1.18 3.88 0.05
C LYS A 105 2.29 4.81 0.51
N PHE A 106 2.69 4.71 1.77
CA PHE A 106 3.82 5.48 2.27
C PHE A 106 5.11 5.08 1.55
N ALA A 107 5.34 3.77 1.34
CA ALA A 107 6.49 3.28 0.60
C ALA A 107 6.54 3.81 -0.84
N ASP A 108 5.38 3.85 -1.52
CA ASP A 108 5.23 4.34 -2.90
C ASP A 108 5.48 5.87 -3.01
N LEU A 109 5.00 6.63 -2.03
CA LEU A 109 5.11 8.09 -2.02
C LEU A 109 6.35 8.63 -1.29
N ASN A 110 7.22 7.78 -0.73
CA ASN A 110 8.29 8.22 0.17
C ASN A 110 9.42 9.03 -0.49
N HIS A 111 9.43 9.21 -1.81
CA HIS A 111 10.50 9.96 -2.47
C HIS A 111 10.62 11.41 -1.96
N VAL A 112 9.51 12.01 -1.49
CA VAL A 112 9.47 13.35 -0.88
C VAL A 112 10.13 13.43 0.49
N THR A 113 10.33 12.30 1.17
CA THR A 113 10.95 12.24 2.50
C THR A 113 12.44 11.89 2.45
N LYS A 114 12.99 11.62 1.26
CA LYS A 114 14.41 11.27 1.07
C LYS A 114 15.30 12.53 1.06
N PRO A 115 16.62 12.38 1.32
CA PRO A 115 17.58 13.47 1.15
C PRO A 115 17.43 14.18 -0.19
N ARG A 116 17.65 15.50 -0.21
CA ARG A 116 17.37 16.39 -1.36
C ARG A 116 17.86 15.85 -2.70
N ALA A 117 19.09 15.33 -2.76
CA ALA A 117 19.66 14.78 -3.98
C ALA A 117 18.83 13.61 -4.56
N LEU A 118 18.35 12.70 -3.70
CA LEU A 118 17.51 11.57 -4.10
C LEU A 118 16.11 12.02 -4.48
N HIS A 119 15.51 12.93 -3.70
CA HIS A 119 14.20 13.49 -4.02
C HIS A 119 14.20 14.11 -5.42
N LEU A 120 15.17 14.97 -5.73
CA LEU A 120 15.30 15.61 -7.04
C LEU A 120 15.48 14.58 -8.18
N ALA A 121 16.30 13.55 -7.97
CA ALA A 121 16.51 12.51 -8.96
C ALA A 121 15.21 11.73 -9.28
N TRP A 122 14.40 11.42 -8.26
CA TRP A 122 13.11 10.76 -8.47
C TRP A 122 12.08 11.68 -9.13
N SER A 123 11.98 12.93 -8.70
CA SER A 123 11.08 13.92 -9.30
C SER A 123 11.40 14.17 -10.78
N GLU A 124 12.67 14.20 -11.15
CA GLU A 124 13.09 14.35 -12.54
C GLU A 124 12.69 13.15 -13.40
N ARG A 125 12.82 11.92 -12.90
CA ARG A 125 12.38 10.71 -13.61
C ARG A 125 10.86 10.69 -13.82
N ILE A 126 10.11 11.01 -12.77
CA ILE A 126 8.64 11.12 -12.84
C ILE A 126 8.25 12.20 -13.87
N ARG A 127 8.92 13.35 -13.83
CA ARG A 127 8.70 14.43 -14.80
C ARG A 127 8.97 13.96 -16.23
N GLN A 128 10.10 13.30 -16.48
CA GLN A 128 10.45 12.77 -17.80
C GLN A 128 9.40 11.77 -18.32
N GLU A 129 8.94 10.86 -17.46
CA GLU A 129 7.87 9.91 -17.82
C GLU A 129 6.59 10.63 -18.23
N PHE A 130 6.16 11.66 -17.49
CA PHE A 130 5.00 12.47 -17.86
C PHE A 130 5.16 13.14 -19.23
N PHE A 131 6.36 13.61 -19.59
CA PHE A 131 6.63 14.22 -20.90
C PHE A 131 6.69 13.22 -22.06
N LEU A 132 6.99 11.96 -21.79
CA LEU A 132 6.96 10.91 -22.83
C LEU A 132 5.55 10.41 -23.10
N VAL A 133 4.68 10.49 -22.09
CA VAL A 133 3.27 10.05 -22.17
C VAL A 133 2.35 11.13 -22.73
N GLY A 134 2.64 12.42 -22.43
CA GLY A 134 1.86 13.58 -22.91
C GLY A 134 2.30 14.08 -24.28
#